data_AF-A0A444U6C0-F1
#
_entry.id   AF-A0A444U6C0-F1
#
_cell.length_a   1.000
_cell.length_b   1.000
_cell.length_c   1.000
_cell.angle_alpha   90.00
_cell.angle_beta   90.00
_cell.angle_gamma   90.00
#
_symmetry.space_group_name_H-M   'P 1'
#
loop_
_entity.id
_entity.type
_entity.pdbx_description
1 polymer ?
#
loop_
_entity_poly.entity_id
_entity_poly.type
_entity_poly.pdbx_seq_one_letter_code
_entity_poly.pdbx_strand_id
1 'polypeptide(L)'
;MKQNKLIFSELWKQKAAPFCDALRSNPLQLTCRQGQMAVAVCNLQKYMNNIPAEYQYFDGIPGIPFQDFPYYGGSVEIADYCPFNQEFSWHLSGECSSNCKIAENQPG
;
A
#
# COMPACT_ATOMS: atom_id res chain seq x y z
N MET A 1 12.62 -19.28 -17.27
CA MET A 1 11.41 -19.41 -16.41
C MET A 1 11.21 -18.27 -15.39
N LYS A 2 12.23 -17.50 -14.99
CA LYS A 2 12.06 -16.39 -14.01
C LYS A 2 11.44 -15.11 -14.58
N GLN A 3 11.62 -14.82 -15.87
CA GLN A 3 11.18 -13.57 -16.52
C GLN A 3 9.65 -13.43 -16.64
N ASN A 4 8.94 -14.52 -16.95
CA ASN A 4 7.46 -14.49 -17.04
C ASN A 4 6.76 -14.23 -15.70
N LYS A 5 7.41 -14.55 -14.55
CA LYS A 5 6.82 -14.34 -13.23
C LYS A 5 6.85 -12.87 -12.82
N LEU A 6 7.92 -12.15 -13.19
CA LEU A 6 8.06 -10.71 -12.95
C LEU A 6 7.07 -9.89 -13.78
N ILE A 7 6.97 -10.19 -15.08
CA ILE A 7 6.01 -9.53 -15.99
C ILE A 7 4.56 -9.75 -15.51
N PHE A 8 4.24 -10.96 -15.06
CA PHE A 8 2.91 -11.25 -14.50
C PHE A 8 2.66 -10.44 -13.21
N SER A 9 3.63 -10.36 -12.30
CA SER A 9 3.48 -9.58 -11.06
C SER A 9 3.30 -8.07 -11.30
N GLU A 10 3.96 -7.50 -12.30
CA GLU A 10 3.82 -6.08 -12.67
C GLU A 10 2.45 -5.80 -13.31
N LEU A 11 1.98 -6.67 -14.20
CA LEU A 11 0.65 -6.55 -14.83
C LEU A 11 -0.48 -6.70 -13.79
N TRP A 12 -0.33 -7.58 -12.81
CA TRP A 12 -1.29 -7.70 -11.71
C TRP A 12 -1.29 -6.45 -10.82
N LYS A 13 -0.13 -5.88 -10.50
CA LYS A 13 -0.04 -4.62 -9.75
C LYS A 13 -0.70 -3.45 -10.49
N GLN A 14 -0.59 -3.39 -11.81
CA GLN A 14 -1.31 -2.39 -12.62
C GLN A 14 -2.83 -2.58 -12.60
N LYS A 15 -3.31 -3.83 -12.69
CA LYS A 15 -4.75 -4.14 -12.63
C LYS A 15 -5.36 -4.00 -11.23
N ALA A 16 -4.56 -4.23 -10.20
CA ALA A 16 -4.98 -4.13 -8.81
C ALA A 16 -5.04 -2.68 -8.31
N ALA A 17 -4.46 -1.70 -9.02
CA ALA A 17 -4.58 -0.30 -8.63
C ALA A 17 -6.07 0.11 -8.55
N PRO A 18 -6.52 0.73 -7.45
CA PRO A 18 -5.72 1.43 -6.43
C PRO A 18 -5.24 0.57 -5.23
N PHE A 19 -5.55 -0.72 -5.22
CA PHE A 19 -5.35 -1.60 -4.07
C PHE A 19 -3.90 -2.03 -3.84
N CYS A 20 -3.56 -2.31 -2.58
CA CYS A 20 -2.22 -2.71 -2.15
C CYS A 20 -2.24 -3.77 -1.03
N ASP A 21 -1.15 -4.52 -0.91
CA ASP A 21 -0.98 -5.64 0.04
C ASP A 21 0.26 -5.49 0.94
N ALA A 22 0.97 -4.35 0.84
CA ALA A 22 2.16 -4.08 1.64
C ALA A 22 1.78 -3.62 3.05
N LEU A 23 2.25 -4.33 4.07
CA LEU A 23 2.07 -3.92 5.46
C LEU A 23 2.76 -2.60 5.74
N ARG A 24 2.10 -1.73 6.51
CA ARG A 24 2.74 -0.56 7.07
C ARG A 24 3.85 -0.98 8.05
N SER A 25 5.11 -0.75 7.66
CA SER A 25 6.31 -1.11 8.42
C SER A 25 7.15 0.11 8.82
N ASN A 26 8.16 -0.13 9.66
CA ASN A 26 9.26 0.81 9.89
C ASN A 26 10.58 0.14 9.46
N PRO A 27 11.30 0.65 8.45
CA PRO A 27 11.01 1.86 7.68
C PRO A 27 9.74 1.72 6.81
N LEU A 28 9.13 2.86 6.48
CA LEU A 28 7.96 2.92 5.62
C LEU A 28 8.31 2.45 4.20
N GLN A 29 7.47 1.61 3.62
CA GLN A 29 7.57 1.25 2.20
C GLN A 29 6.90 2.33 1.36
N LEU A 30 7.72 3.16 0.74
CA LEU A 30 7.28 4.28 -0.07
C LEU A 30 7.02 3.84 -1.51
N THR A 31 5.99 4.42 -2.13
CA THR A 31 5.73 4.25 -3.56
C THR A 31 5.33 5.57 -4.19
N CYS A 32 5.52 5.71 -5.49
CA CYS A 32 4.97 6.83 -6.24
C CYS A 32 3.64 6.44 -6.84
N ARG A 33 2.62 7.26 -6.62
CA ARG A 33 1.32 7.06 -7.26
C ARG A 33 1.45 7.13 -8.79
N GLN A 34 0.52 6.50 -9.51
CA GLN A 34 0.40 6.61 -10.97
C GLN A 34 0.54 8.08 -11.42
N GLY A 35 1.45 8.33 -12.37
CA GLY A 35 1.79 9.67 -12.85
C GLY A 35 2.93 10.37 -12.11
N GLN A 36 3.53 9.74 -11.09
CA GLN A 36 4.65 10.29 -10.29
C GLN A 36 4.34 11.66 -9.64
N MET A 37 3.07 11.92 -9.34
CA MET A 37 2.63 13.22 -8.83
C MET A 37 2.66 13.31 -7.30
N ALA A 38 2.68 12.17 -6.60
CA ALA A 38 2.67 12.12 -5.15
C ALA A 38 3.36 10.85 -4.62
N VAL A 39 4.03 10.97 -3.48
CA VAL A 39 4.50 9.84 -2.69
C VAL A 39 3.34 9.29 -1.86
N ALA A 40 3.29 7.97 -1.74
CA ALA A 40 2.24 7.25 -1.07
C ALA A 40 2.78 6.06 -0.27
N VAL A 41 1.99 5.58 0.67
CA VAL A 41 2.20 4.35 1.44
C VAL A 41 0.95 3.49 1.37
N CYS A 42 1.11 2.17 1.35
CA CYS A 42 -0.04 1.29 1.51
C CYS A 42 -0.64 1.49 2.91
N ASN A 43 -1.94 1.79 2.97
CA ASN A 43 -2.64 2.04 4.23
C ASN A 43 -3.15 0.76 4.91
N LEU A 44 -2.59 -0.40 4.56
CA LEU A 44 -2.89 -1.69 5.17
C LEU A 44 -2.32 -1.76 6.60
N GLN A 45 -3.17 -2.12 7.56
CA GLN A 45 -2.81 -2.23 8.96
C GLN A 45 -3.46 -3.45 9.64
N LYS A 46 -2.95 -3.81 10.82
CA LYS A 46 -3.55 -4.80 11.72
C LYS A 46 -4.46 -4.10 12.74
N TYR A 47 -5.64 -4.65 12.96
CA TYR A 47 -6.60 -4.26 13.98
C TYR A 47 -6.48 -5.13 15.23
N MET A 48 -6.94 -4.62 16.38
CA MET A 48 -6.95 -5.38 17.64
C MET A 48 -8.02 -6.49 17.63
N ASN A 49 -9.10 -6.28 16.89
CA ASN A 49 -10.20 -7.21 16.73
C ASN A 49 -10.39 -7.52 15.24
N ASN A 50 -11.14 -8.58 14.94
CA ASN A 50 -11.54 -8.87 13.56
C ASN A 50 -12.30 -7.68 12.96
N ILE A 51 -12.00 -7.36 11.71
CA ILE A 51 -12.86 -6.47 10.91
C ILE A 51 -14.12 -7.23 10.45
N PRO A 52 -15.21 -6.52 10.11
CA PRO A 52 -16.43 -7.14 9.59
C PRO A 52 -16.14 -8.08 8.41
N ALA A 53 -16.88 -9.19 8.31
CA ALA A 53 -16.59 -10.27 7.37
C ALA A 53 -16.70 -9.82 5.91
N GLU A 54 -17.61 -8.90 5.62
CA GLU A 54 -17.79 -8.25 4.31
C GLU A 54 -16.57 -7.43 3.86
N TYR A 55 -15.65 -7.11 4.77
CA TYR A 55 -14.46 -6.31 4.53
C TYR A 55 -13.15 -7.10 4.61
N GLN A 56 -13.22 -8.43 4.75
CA GLN A 56 -12.06 -9.32 4.78
C GLN A 56 -11.65 -9.71 3.34
N TYR A 57 -10.82 -8.88 2.70
CA TYR A 57 -10.50 -8.99 1.28
C TYR A 57 -9.34 -9.92 0.90
N PHE A 58 -8.60 -10.43 1.89
CA PHE A 58 -7.31 -11.07 1.63
C PHE A 58 -7.39 -12.59 1.65
N ASP A 59 -7.02 -13.20 0.52
CA ASP A 59 -6.70 -14.63 0.43
C ASP A 59 -5.21 -14.92 0.73
N GLY A 60 -4.40 -13.88 0.86
CA GLY A 60 -2.96 -13.98 1.13
C GLY A 60 -2.31 -12.62 1.41
N ILE A 61 -1.57 -12.53 2.52
CA ILE A 61 -0.70 -11.38 2.82
C ILE A 61 0.73 -11.92 3.04
N PRO A 62 1.76 -11.37 2.34
CA PRO A 62 3.13 -11.85 2.49
C PRO A 62 3.61 -11.84 3.95
N GLY A 63 4.04 -13.01 4.45
CA GLY A 63 4.60 -13.16 5.79
C GLY A 63 3.58 -13.24 6.93
N ILE A 64 2.27 -13.22 6.64
CA ILE A 64 1.20 -13.33 7.64
C ILE A 64 0.49 -14.70 7.52
N PRO A 65 0.22 -15.40 8.64
CA PRO A 65 -0.53 -16.65 8.60
C PRO A 65 -2.01 -16.42 8.32
N PHE A 66 -2.67 -17.36 7.63
CA PHE A 66 -4.07 -17.22 7.20
C PHE A 66 -5.06 -16.90 8.34
N GLN A 67 -4.80 -17.47 9.53
CA GLN A 67 -5.63 -17.26 10.72
C GLN A 67 -5.64 -15.81 11.21
N ASP A 68 -4.66 -15.01 10.80
CA ASP A 68 -4.55 -13.60 11.17
C ASP A 68 -5.22 -12.68 10.13
N PHE A 69 -5.58 -13.16 8.93
CA PHE A 69 -6.17 -12.32 7.87
C PHE A 69 -7.41 -11.52 8.30
N PRO A 70 -8.33 -12.06 9.13
CA PRO A 70 -9.48 -11.31 9.62
C PRO A 70 -9.15 -10.04 10.42
N TYR A 71 -7.90 -9.86 10.84
CA TYR A 71 -7.44 -8.67 11.55
C TYR A 71 -6.83 -7.61 10.63
N TYR A 72 -6.75 -7.83 9.31
CA TYR A 72 -6.08 -6.92 8.39
C TYR A 72 -7.04 -6.24 7.42
N GLY A 73 -6.88 -4.93 7.27
CA GLY A 73 -7.63 -4.11 6.33
C GLY A 73 -6.99 -2.72 6.15
N GLY A 74 -7.49 -1.96 5.19
CA GLY A 74 -7.16 -0.56 5.00
C GLY A 74 -7.56 0.28 6.22
N SER A 75 -6.83 1.35 6.48
CA SER A 75 -7.04 2.23 7.66
C SER A 75 -8.20 3.22 7.53
N VAL A 76 -8.87 3.27 6.37
CA VAL A 76 -9.90 4.26 6.04
C VAL A 76 -11.26 3.59 6.00
N GLU A 77 -12.07 3.79 7.05
CA GLU A 77 -13.39 3.17 7.21
C GLU A 77 -14.36 3.54 6.09
N ILE A 78 -14.36 4.79 5.62
CA ILE A 78 -15.22 5.24 4.50
C ILE A 78 -14.88 4.57 3.16
N ALA A 79 -13.74 3.89 3.09
CA ALA A 79 -13.33 3.09 1.94
C ALA A 79 -13.62 1.59 2.18
N ASP A 80 -14.52 1.26 3.11
CA ASP A 80 -14.89 -0.12 3.45
C ASP A 80 -13.67 -0.98 3.83
N TYR A 81 -12.65 -0.38 4.46
CA TYR A 81 -11.37 -1.06 4.74
C TYR A 81 -10.63 -1.58 3.50
N CYS A 82 -10.95 -1.10 2.29
CA CYS A 82 -10.16 -1.38 1.11
C CYS A 82 -8.75 -0.79 1.27
N PRO A 83 -7.68 -1.60 1.18
CA PRO A 83 -6.32 -1.11 1.30
C PRO A 83 -5.88 -0.43 0.00
N PHE A 84 -5.35 0.79 0.05
CA PHE A 84 -4.84 1.54 -1.09
C PHE A 84 -3.57 2.33 -0.76
N ASN A 85 -2.84 2.73 -1.80
CA ASN A 85 -1.69 3.62 -1.64
C ASN A 85 -2.16 5.04 -1.31
N GLN A 86 -2.08 5.41 -0.04
CA GLN A 86 -2.49 6.70 0.50
C GLN A 86 -1.35 7.73 0.37
N GLU A 87 -1.66 8.87 -0.25
CA GLU A 87 -0.72 9.97 -0.42
C GLU A 87 -0.39 10.65 0.91
N PHE A 88 0.85 11.14 1.04
CA PHE A 88 1.25 11.97 2.17
C PHE A 88 2.40 12.92 1.79
N SER A 89 2.60 13.94 2.60
CA SER A 89 3.64 14.96 2.40
C SER A 89 4.56 15.00 3.61
N TRP A 90 5.85 15.23 3.38
CA TRP A 90 6.86 15.44 4.42
C TRP A 90 7.25 16.92 4.50
N HIS A 91 7.70 17.31 5.69
CA HIS A 91 8.38 18.57 5.90
C HIS A 91 9.89 18.36 5.68
N LEU A 92 10.40 18.70 4.50
CA LEU A 92 11.83 18.99 4.36
C LEU A 92 11.97 20.51 4.37
N SER A 93 12.61 21.05 5.42
CA SER A 93 13.06 22.46 5.46
C SER A 93 12.00 23.56 5.23
N GLY A 94 10.72 23.29 5.53
CA GLY A 94 9.64 24.30 5.47
C GLY A 94 8.86 24.34 4.16
N GLU A 95 9.27 23.56 3.15
CA GLU A 95 8.54 23.40 1.89
C GLU A 95 7.90 22.01 1.86
N CYS A 96 6.56 21.96 1.75
CA CYS A 96 5.81 20.71 1.73
C CYS A 96 5.64 20.25 0.27
N SER A 97 6.38 19.24 -0.17
CA SER A 97 6.18 18.63 -1.49
C SER A 97 6.32 17.12 -1.43
N SER A 98 5.36 16.42 -2.02
CA SER A 98 5.37 14.97 -2.22
C SER A 98 5.58 14.59 -3.68
N ASN A 99 5.92 15.54 -4.54
CA ASN A 99 6.04 15.31 -5.98
C ASN A 99 7.22 14.35 -6.28
N CYS A 100 6.92 13.15 -6.76
CA CYS A 100 7.91 12.11 -7.07
C CYS A 100 8.80 12.43 -8.30
N LYS A 101 8.52 13.50 -9.03
CA LYS A 101 9.44 14.02 -10.06
C LYS A 101 10.66 14.72 -9.46
N ILE A 102 10.57 15.11 -8.18
CA ILE A 102 11.68 15.65 -7.39
C ILE A 102 12.53 14.46 -6.93
N ALA A 103 13.84 14.51 -7.18
CA ALA A 103 14.74 13.38 -6.92
C ALA A 103 14.75 12.99 -5.43
N GLU A 104 14.67 13.98 -4.55
CA GLU A 104 14.63 13.85 -3.09
C GLU A 104 13.38 13.11 -2.59
N ASN A 105 12.32 13.04 -3.41
CA ASN A 105 11.06 12.36 -3.09
C ASN A 105 10.96 10.96 -3.69
N GLN A 106 11.97 10.50 -4.46
CA GLN A 106 11.91 9.17 -5.06
C GLN A 106 12.16 8.08 -4.01
N PRO A 107 11.30 7.05 -3.91
CA PRO A 107 11.58 5.87 -3.11
C PRO A 107 12.92 5.25 -3.54
N GLY A 108 13.80 5.00 -2.57
CA GLY A 108 15.12 4.38 -2.80
C GLY A 108 15.07 2.88 -3.09
#